data_AF-A0A359IBE2-F1
#
_entry.id   AF-A0A359IBE2-F1
#
_cell.length_a   1.000
_cell.length_b   1.000
_cell.length_c   1.000
_cell.angle_alpha   90.00
_cell.angle_beta   90.00
_cell.angle_gamma   90.00
#
_symmetry.space_group_name_H-M   'P 1'
#
loop_
_entity.id
_entity.type
_entity.pdbx_description
1 polymer ?
#
loop_
_entity_poly.entity_id
_entity_poly.type
_entity_poly.pdbx_seq_one_letter_code
_entity_poly.pdbx_strand_id
1 'polypeptide(L)'
;DLYLLSSNRIKKSRDGKSVLIFEPESLRERITGLYKSSSENIYLPSASGKTFVLDKAKGDVTKTLEGTALRKINPVHIQFQPGNPVRIRTESGKTFTLNIENPGLVRLTGMDRKGDLYFYVERILKGAPLEVERLVLVTTGDGFEHSRIHVPVLMWTEIFREFQVDDSGNIYHMISTEEGIRIVGWIRTAGDEKSFRK
;
A
#
# COMPACT_ATOMS: atom_id res chain seq x y z
N ASP A 1 -18.26 6.12 -7.45
CA ASP A 1 -18.35 5.68 -6.04
C ASP A 1 -16.98 5.41 -5.47
N LEU A 2 -16.60 6.13 -4.41
CA LEU A 2 -15.37 5.94 -3.66
C LEU A 2 -15.68 5.14 -2.40
N TYR A 3 -14.90 4.10 -2.10
CA TYR A 3 -15.03 3.33 -0.85
C TYR A 3 -13.84 3.61 0.04
N LEU A 4 -14.11 3.91 1.30
CA LEU A 4 -13.14 4.36 2.29
C LEU A 4 -13.19 3.43 3.50
N LEU A 5 -12.01 2.95 3.91
CA LEU A 5 -11.83 2.30 5.21
C LEU A 5 -11.33 3.35 6.21
N SER A 6 -12.14 3.69 7.21
CA SER A 6 -11.81 4.67 8.25
C SER A 6 -12.33 4.19 9.59
N SER A 7 -11.51 4.21 10.65
CA SER A 7 -11.92 3.80 12.01
C SER A 7 -12.60 2.43 12.04
N ASN A 8 -12.04 1.46 11.31
CA ASN A 8 -12.59 0.10 11.17
C ASN A 8 -13.99 0.02 10.51
N ARG A 9 -14.39 1.06 9.77
CA ARG A 9 -15.68 1.16 9.08
C ARG A 9 -15.48 1.38 7.60
N ILE A 10 -16.34 0.77 6.79
CA ILE A 10 -16.39 1.00 5.35
C ILE A 10 -17.48 2.01 5.05
N LYS A 11 -17.09 3.12 4.42
CA LYS A 11 -18.00 4.16 3.95
C LYS A 11 -17.95 4.24 2.43
N LYS A 12 -19.11 4.47 1.82
CA LYS A 12 -19.25 4.81 0.41
C LYS A 12 -19.45 6.31 0.29
N SER A 13 -18.57 6.97 -0.45
CA SER A 13 -18.63 8.40 -0.74
C SER A 13 -19.01 8.65 -2.20
N ARG A 14 -19.99 9.54 -2.40
CA ARG A 14 -20.45 10.05 -3.69
C ARG A 14 -20.90 11.50 -3.52
N ASP A 15 -20.40 12.39 -4.38
CA ASP A 15 -20.78 13.81 -4.41
C ASP A 15 -20.69 14.51 -3.05
N GLY A 16 -19.62 14.24 -2.29
CA GLY A 16 -19.36 14.82 -0.97
C GLY A 16 -20.16 14.20 0.18
N LYS A 17 -21.12 13.31 -0.09
CA LYS A 17 -21.89 12.59 0.94
C LYS A 17 -21.29 11.21 1.17
N SER A 18 -21.13 10.84 2.44
CA SER A 18 -20.61 9.53 2.85
C SER A 18 -21.67 8.75 3.62
N VAL A 19 -21.89 7.50 3.23
CA VAL A 19 -22.83 6.56 3.89
C VAL A 19 -22.05 5.39 4.47
N LEU A 20 -22.35 5.00 5.70
CA LEU A 20 -21.80 3.78 6.31
C LEU A 20 -22.36 2.57 5.58
N ILE A 21 -21.47 1.69 5.11
CA ILE A 21 -21.82 0.48 4.39
C ILE A 21 -21.63 -0.74 5.27
N PHE A 22 -20.53 -0.78 6.01
CA PHE A 22 -20.20 -1.94 6.80
C PHE A 22 -19.33 -1.57 8.00
N GLU A 23 -19.60 -2.21 9.13
CA GLU A 23 -18.72 -2.26 10.29
C GLU A 23 -18.77 -3.67 10.89
N PRO A 24 -17.64 -4.22 11.33
CA PRO A 24 -17.65 -5.52 12.01
C PRO A 24 -18.45 -5.45 13.31
N GLU A 25 -19.30 -6.46 13.55
CA GLU A 25 -20.09 -6.55 14.80
C GLU A 25 -19.20 -6.66 16.05
N SER A 26 -18.06 -7.35 15.91
CA SER A 26 -17.10 -7.52 17.01
C SER A 26 -16.05 -6.43 16.99
N LEU A 27 -15.86 -5.76 18.13
CA LEU A 27 -14.78 -4.78 18.33
C LEU A 27 -13.38 -5.38 18.22
N ARG A 28 -13.25 -6.71 18.35
CA ARG A 28 -11.97 -7.42 18.15
C ARG A 28 -11.67 -7.68 16.67
N GLU A 29 -12.69 -7.57 15.83
CA GLU A 29 -12.55 -7.80 14.40
C GLU A 29 -12.11 -6.51 13.71
N ARG A 30 -10.90 -6.51 13.16
CA ARG A 30 -10.33 -5.33 12.51
C ARG A 30 -10.15 -5.56 11.02
N ILE A 31 -10.80 -4.76 10.20
CA ILE A 31 -10.58 -4.72 8.75
C ILE A 31 -9.18 -4.19 8.48
N THR A 32 -8.38 -5.01 7.82
CA THR A 32 -6.96 -4.74 7.54
C THR A 32 -6.76 -4.20 6.12
N GLY A 33 -7.82 -4.16 5.31
CA GLY A 33 -7.73 -3.69 3.93
C GLY A 33 -9.05 -3.57 3.20
N LEU A 34 -8.94 -2.98 2.02
CA LEU A 34 -10.00 -2.87 1.03
C LEU A 34 -9.39 -3.25 -0.32
N TYR A 35 -9.77 -4.40 -0.86
CA TYR A 35 -9.21 -4.94 -2.09
C TYR A 35 -10.28 -5.10 -3.15
N LYS A 36 -10.12 -4.41 -4.28
CA LYS A 36 -11.01 -4.57 -5.42
C LYS A 36 -10.47 -5.71 -6.30
N SER A 37 -11.24 -6.78 -6.46
CA SER A 37 -10.85 -7.89 -7.35
C SER A 37 -11.56 -7.86 -8.71
N SER A 38 -12.71 -7.18 -8.81
CA SER A 38 -13.50 -7.07 -10.05
C SER A 38 -14.33 -5.77 -10.09
N SER A 39 -15.06 -5.55 -11.19
CA SER A 39 -16.07 -4.48 -11.30
C SER A 39 -17.13 -4.57 -10.20
N GLU A 40 -17.46 -5.77 -9.72
CA GLU A 40 -18.62 -6.00 -8.86
C GLU A 40 -18.31 -6.08 -7.37
N ASN A 41 -17.16 -6.62 -6.96
CA ASN A 41 -16.90 -6.90 -5.53
C ASN A 41 -15.71 -6.13 -4.94
N ILE A 42 -15.77 -5.95 -3.62
CA ILE A 42 -14.70 -5.44 -2.75
C ILE A 42 -14.49 -6.45 -1.62
N TYR A 43 -13.24 -6.82 -1.38
CA TYR A 43 -12.84 -7.77 -0.36
C TYR A 43 -12.23 -7.01 0.81
N LEU A 44 -12.73 -7.30 2.01
CA LEU A 44 -12.41 -6.63 3.25
C LEU A 44 -11.77 -7.68 4.18
N PRO A 45 -10.47 -7.98 4.02
CA PRO A 45 -9.77 -8.89 4.93
C PRO A 45 -9.83 -8.36 6.35
N SER A 46 -9.77 -9.26 7.31
CA SER A 46 -9.85 -8.94 8.72
C SER A 46 -8.70 -9.56 9.52
N ALA A 47 -8.47 -9.06 10.72
CA ALA A 47 -7.37 -9.50 11.58
C ALA A 47 -7.57 -10.93 12.12
N SER A 48 -8.82 -11.42 12.19
CA SER A 48 -9.10 -12.81 12.56
C SER A 48 -8.82 -13.82 11.45
N GLY A 49 -8.45 -13.36 10.26
CA GLY A 49 -8.27 -14.21 9.09
C GLY A 49 -9.55 -14.44 8.29
N LYS A 50 -10.66 -13.76 8.59
CA LYS A 50 -11.87 -13.75 7.74
C LYS A 50 -11.77 -12.70 6.65
N THR A 51 -12.59 -12.84 5.60
CA THR A 51 -12.80 -11.77 4.62
C THR A 51 -14.25 -11.51 4.34
N PHE A 52 -14.67 -10.27 4.54
CA PHE A 52 -16.00 -9.82 4.16
C PHE A 52 -16.01 -9.40 2.69
N VAL A 53 -17.00 -9.86 1.94
CA VAL A 53 -17.16 -9.57 0.52
C VAL A 53 -18.32 -8.59 0.35
N LEU A 54 -17.96 -7.35 0.05
CA LEU A 54 -18.86 -6.26 -0.26
C LEU A 54 -19.23 -6.30 -1.75
N ASP A 55 -20.51 -6.51 -2.03
CA ASP A 55 -21.10 -6.42 -3.36
C ASP A 55 -21.44 -4.95 -3.66
N LYS A 56 -20.85 -4.36 -4.70
CA LYS A 56 -21.04 -2.94 -5.02
C LYS A 56 -22.42 -2.63 -5.59
N ALA A 57 -23.05 -3.59 -6.25
CA ALA A 57 -24.39 -3.41 -6.83
C ALA A 57 -25.44 -3.37 -5.73
N LYS A 58 -25.29 -4.27 -4.74
CA LYS A 58 -26.16 -4.30 -3.55
C LYS A 58 -25.79 -3.26 -2.50
N GLY A 59 -24.53 -2.83 -2.49
CA GLY A 59 -24.03 -1.86 -1.52
C GLY A 59 -23.92 -2.41 -0.11
N ASP A 60 -23.69 -3.72 0.05
CA ASP A 60 -23.60 -4.39 1.35
C ASP A 60 -22.67 -5.61 1.31
N VAL A 61 -22.18 -6.04 2.48
CA VAL A 61 -21.46 -7.29 2.66
C VAL A 61 -22.43 -8.46 2.50
N THR A 62 -22.24 -9.24 1.44
CA THR A 62 -23.14 -10.35 1.09
C THR A 62 -22.62 -11.71 1.51
N LYS A 63 -21.31 -11.80 1.80
CA LYS A 63 -20.65 -13.06 2.11
C LYS A 63 -19.44 -12.83 3.01
N THR A 64 -19.19 -13.78 3.89
CA THR A 64 -17.94 -13.91 4.64
C THR A 64 -17.21 -15.17 4.17
N LEU A 65 -15.93 -15.03 3.89
CA LEU A 65 -15.04 -16.13 3.52
C LEU A 65 -14.11 -16.44 4.70
N GLU A 66 -13.88 -17.72 4.94
CA GLU A 66 -12.78 -18.18 5.78
C GLU A 66 -11.47 -18.02 5.00
N GLY A 67 -10.46 -17.42 5.63
CA GLY A 67 -9.22 -17.00 5.00
C GLY A 67 -9.25 -15.53 4.54
N THR A 68 -8.06 -14.91 4.50
CA THR A 68 -7.89 -13.63 3.82
C THR A 68 -8.08 -13.91 2.33
N ALA A 69 -9.13 -13.35 1.70
CA ALA A 69 -9.26 -13.32 0.25
C ALA A 69 -8.12 -12.43 -0.21
N LEU A 70 -7.02 -13.13 -0.46
CA LEU A 70 -5.79 -12.61 -0.95
C LEU A 70 -6.17 -11.85 -2.22
N ARG A 71 -5.80 -10.56 -2.28
CA ARG A 71 -5.22 -10.08 -3.54
C ARG A 71 -4.32 -11.23 -3.98
N LYS A 72 -4.45 -11.70 -5.23
CA LYS A 72 -3.38 -12.44 -5.91
C LYS A 72 -2.06 -12.01 -5.27
N ILE A 73 -1.46 -13.01 -4.63
CA ILE A 73 -0.52 -12.98 -3.51
C ILE A 73 0.36 -11.74 -3.64
N ASN A 74 0.76 -11.11 -2.52
CA ASN A 74 1.81 -10.07 -2.57
C ASN A 74 2.82 -10.49 -3.64
N PRO A 75 2.87 -9.81 -4.81
CA PRO A 75 3.35 -10.45 -6.05
C PRO A 75 4.83 -10.80 -5.97
N VAL A 76 5.42 -10.40 -4.86
CA VAL A 76 6.77 -10.63 -4.43
C VAL A 76 6.80 -11.13 -2.97
N HIS A 77 7.70 -12.06 -2.72
CA HIS A 77 8.24 -12.38 -1.40
C HIS A 77 9.52 -11.56 -1.19
N ILE A 78 9.60 -10.85 -0.07
CA ILE A 78 10.72 -9.96 0.27
C ILE A 78 11.48 -10.60 1.43
N GLN A 79 12.79 -10.80 1.24
CA GLN A 79 13.68 -11.32 2.26
C GLN A 79 14.86 -10.37 2.42
N PHE A 80 15.10 -9.89 3.63
CA PHE A 80 16.31 -9.13 3.94
C PHE A 80 16.81 -9.47 5.35
N GLN A 81 18.12 -9.36 5.52
CA GLN A 81 18.82 -9.44 6.80
C GLN A 81 19.87 -8.33 6.81
N PRO A 82 20.18 -7.75 7.98
CA PRO A 82 21.27 -6.77 8.09
C PRO A 82 22.57 -7.30 7.46
N GLY A 83 23.21 -6.51 6.60
CA GLY A 83 24.43 -6.89 5.88
C GLY A 83 24.23 -7.72 4.60
N ASN A 84 23.01 -8.16 4.30
CA ASN A 84 22.70 -8.88 3.06
C ASN A 84 21.85 -8.01 2.10
N PRO A 85 21.98 -8.19 0.77
CA PRO A 85 21.10 -7.54 -0.19
C PRO A 85 19.64 -7.93 0.04
N VAL A 86 18.74 -6.99 -0.19
CA VAL A 86 17.30 -7.25 -0.14
C VAL A 86 16.93 -8.12 -1.34
N ARG A 87 16.48 -9.35 -1.10
CA ARG A 87 16.07 -10.30 -2.14
C ARG A 87 14.57 -10.25 -2.35
N ILE A 88 14.17 -10.19 -3.60
CA ILE A 88 12.80 -10.18 -4.06
C ILE A 88 12.57 -11.44 -4.89
N ARG A 89 11.52 -12.19 -4.60
CA ARG A 89 11.08 -13.34 -5.41
C ARG A 89 9.65 -13.12 -5.86
N THR A 90 9.40 -13.02 -7.16
CA THR A 90 8.06 -12.86 -7.71
C THR A 90 7.23 -14.15 -7.60
N GLU A 91 5.92 -14.06 -7.78
CA GLU A 91 5.03 -15.22 -7.93
C GLU A 91 5.48 -16.16 -9.07
N SER A 92 6.03 -15.61 -10.16
CA SER A 92 6.57 -16.40 -11.27
C SER A 92 7.85 -17.16 -10.93
N GLY A 93 8.37 -17.02 -9.71
CA GLY A 93 9.61 -17.64 -9.26
C GLY A 93 10.87 -16.87 -9.64
N LYS A 94 10.75 -15.78 -10.41
CA LYS A 94 11.87 -14.90 -10.75
C LYS A 94 12.41 -14.24 -9.49
N THR A 95 13.74 -14.13 -9.39
CA THR A 95 14.41 -13.45 -8.29
C THR A 95 15.21 -12.26 -8.77
N PHE A 96 15.23 -11.20 -7.98
CA PHE A 96 16.10 -10.04 -8.17
C PHE A 96 16.47 -9.42 -6.82
N THR A 97 17.44 -8.50 -6.83
CA THR A 97 17.95 -7.83 -5.63
C THR A 97 17.72 -6.34 -5.69
N LEU A 98 17.29 -5.74 -4.57
CA LEU A 98 17.29 -4.30 -4.39
C LEU A 98 18.60 -3.89 -3.71
N ASN A 99 19.32 -2.95 -4.31
CA ASN A 99 20.55 -2.40 -3.77
C ASN A 99 20.23 -1.30 -2.74
N ILE A 100 19.86 -1.74 -1.54
CA ILE A 100 19.56 -0.90 -0.39
C ILE A 100 20.58 -1.19 0.71
N GLU A 101 21.32 -0.17 1.10
CA GLU A 101 22.24 -0.23 2.25
C GLU A 101 21.43 -0.12 3.54
N ASN A 102 21.82 -0.87 4.58
CA ASN A 102 21.24 -0.83 5.93
C ASN A 102 19.69 -0.74 5.96
N PRO A 103 18.97 -1.67 5.32
CA PRO A 103 17.50 -1.64 5.32
C PRO A 103 16.96 -1.89 6.74
N GLY A 104 16.18 -0.95 7.26
CA GLY A 104 15.37 -1.12 8.46
C GLY A 104 14.00 -1.74 8.14
N LEU A 105 13.42 -1.35 7.00
CA LEU A 105 12.15 -1.87 6.50
C LEU A 105 12.14 -1.87 4.97
N VAL A 106 11.58 -2.93 4.38
CA VAL A 106 11.24 -2.97 2.95
C VAL A 106 9.87 -3.60 2.77
N ARG A 107 8.96 -2.88 2.12
CA ARG A 107 7.58 -3.33 1.89
C ARG A 107 7.10 -2.96 0.50
N LEU A 108 6.43 -3.88 -0.19
CA LEU A 108 5.69 -3.54 -1.40
C LEU A 108 4.46 -2.71 -1.05
N THR A 109 4.36 -1.50 -1.61
CA THR A 109 3.22 -0.58 -1.45
C THR A 109 2.21 -0.69 -2.58
N GLY A 110 2.66 -1.06 -3.78
CA GLY A 110 1.79 -1.15 -4.94
C GLY A 110 2.48 -1.70 -6.17
N MET A 111 1.66 -1.93 -7.19
CA MET A 111 2.07 -2.31 -8.53
C MET A 111 1.12 -1.61 -9.50
N ASP A 112 1.65 -0.98 -10.53
CA ASP A 112 0.82 -0.33 -11.55
C ASP A 112 0.39 -1.31 -12.65
N ARG A 113 -0.40 -0.83 -13.63
CA ARG A 113 -0.87 -1.69 -14.74
C ARG A 113 0.24 -2.18 -15.68
N LYS A 114 1.40 -1.51 -15.70
CA LYS A 114 2.55 -1.94 -16.50
C LYS A 114 3.35 -3.04 -15.80
N GLY A 115 3.09 -3.27 -14.51
CA GLY A 115 3.81 -4.23 -13.70
C GLY A 115 5.03 -3.63 -13.00
N ASP A 116 5.15 -2.30 -12.97
CA ASP A 116 6.18 -1.66 -12.14
C ASP A 116 5.81 -1.83 -10.66
N LEU A 117 6.81 -2.14 -9.85
CA LEU A 117 6.70 -2.44 -8.43
C LEU A 117 7.19 -1.25 -7.61
N TYR A 118 6.43 -0.89 -6.58
CA TYR A 118 6.69 0.28 -5.74
C TYR A 118 6.99 -0.19 -4.32
N PHE A 119 8.24 -0.07 -3.89
CA PHE A 119 8.71 -0.48 -2.58
C PHE A 119 8.89 0.73 -1.67
N TYR A 120 8.22 0.73 -0.53
CA TYR A 120 8.55 1.62 0.57
C TYR A 120 9.75 1.05 1.32
N VAL A 121 10.75 1.90 1.53
CA VAL A 121 12.02 1.54 2.13
C VAL A 121 12.36 2.54 3.23
N GLU A 122 12.73 2.01 4.40
CA GLU A 122 13.41 2.75 5.46
C GLU A 122 14.86 2.28 5.51
N ARG A 123 15.80 3.22 5.36
CA ARG A 123 17.23 3.00 5.48
C ARG A 123 17.73 3.61 6.78
N ILE A 124 18.46 2.84 7.58
CA ILE A 124 19.09 3.32 8.81
C ILE A 124 20.37 4.07 8.43
N LEU A 125 20.40 5.38 8.69
CA LEU A 125 21.58 6.24 8.51
C LEU A 125 22.50 6.18 9.73
N LYS A 126 21.90 6.12 10.92
CA LYS A 126 22.60 6.10 12.21
C LYS A 126 21.76 5.39 13.25
N GLY A 127 22.39 4.63 14.14
CA GLY A 127 21.68 3.86 15.18
C GLY A 127 21.37 4.64 16.46
N ALA A 128 22.22 5.61 16.85
CA ALA A 128 22.08 6.35 18.11
C ALA A 128 22.55 7.82 17.98
N PRO A 129 21.64 8.82 18.04
CA PRO A 129 20.20 8.65 17.92
C PRO A 129 19.82 7.95 16.60
N LEU A 130 18.68 7.28 16.59
CA LEU A 130 18.19 6.62 15.38
C LEU A 130 17.86 7.68 14.34
N GLU A 131 18.56 7.66 13.22
CA GLU A 131 18.30 8.49 12.06
C GLU A 131 18.00 7.57 10.87
N VAL A 132 16.87 7.81 10.22
CA VAL A 132 16.42 7.01 9.08
C VAL A 132 16.15 7.90 7.87
N GLU A 133 16.38 7.36 6.70
CA GLU A 133 15.90 7.89 5.44
C GLU A 133 14.71 7.06 4.95
N ARG A 134 13.70 7.72 4.41
CA ARG A 134 12.51 7.09 3.85
C ARG A 134 12.45 7.35 2.35
N LEU A 135 12.19 6.32 1.56
CA LEU A 135 12.01 6.47 0.12
C LEU A 135 10.99 5.48 -0.44
N VAL A 136 10.40 5.86 -1.57
CA VAL A 136 9.69 4.94 -2.46
C VAL A 136 10.61 4.60 -3.62
N LEU A 137 11.01 3.34 -3.71
CA LEU A 137 11.79 2.78 -4.80
C LEU A 137 10.84 2.20 -5.84
N VAL A 138 11.00 2.61 -7.10
CA VAL A 138 10.22 2.09 -8.21
C VAL A 138 11.10 1.19 -9.07
N THR A 139 10.65 -0.03 -9.35
CA THR A 139 11.33 -0.96 -10.23
C THR A 139 10.40 -1.51 -11.30
N THR A 140 10.94 -2.04 -12.39
CA THR A 140 10.16 -2.96 -13.24
C THR A 140 9.81 -4.23 -12.46
N GLY A 141 8.90 -5.04 -13.00
CA GLY A 141 8.66 -6.41 -12.54
C GLY A 141 9.89 -7.32 -12.63
N ASP A 142 10.92 -6.90 -13.40
CA ASP A 142 12.19 -7.60 -13.56
C ASP A 142 13.27 -7.15 -12.57
N GLY A 143 12.99 -6.14 -11.75
CA GLY A 143 13.90 -5.62 -10.74
C GLY A 143 14.83 -4.50 -11.21
N PHE A 144 14.63 -3.96 -12.42
CA PHE A 144 15.37 -2.80 -12.89
C PHE A 144 14.85 -1.54 -12.21
N GLU A 145 15.72 -0.81 -11.53
CA GLU A 145 15.37 0.43 -10.84
C GLU A 145 15.02 1.54 -11.87
N HIS A 146 13.83 2.14 -11.69
CA HIS A 146 13.37 3.28 -12.46
C HIS A 146 13.67 4.60 -11.75
N SER A 147 13.34 4.67 -10.46
CA SER A 147 13.35 5.92 -9.72
C SER A 147 13.40 5.70 -8.20
N ARG A 148 13.88 6.72 -7.50
CA ARG A 148 13.85 6.85 -6.03
C ARG A 148 13.19 8.16 -5.66
N ILE A 149 12.12 8.07 -4.87
CA ILE A 149 11.39 9.23 -4.40
C ILE A 149 11.63 9.36 -2.91
N HIS A 150 12.36 10.40 -2.50
CA HIS A 150 12.61 10.66 -1.09
C HIS A 150 11.33 11.18 -0.41
N VAL A 151 11.04 10.60 0.75
CA VAL A 151 9.85 10.88 1.54
C VAL A 151 10.25 11.57 2.84
N PRO A 152 9.53 12.61 3.28
CA PRO A 152 9.79 13.23 4.58
C PRO A 152 9.59 12.25 5.75
N VAL A 153 10.42 12.41 6.78
CA VAL A 153 10.38 11.63 8.04
C VAL A 153 9.40 12.23 9.06
N LEU A 154 8.81 13.38 8.75
CA LEU A 154 7.88 14.09 9.63
C LEU A 154 6.53 13.39 9.70
N MET A 155 6.24 12.75 10.84
CA MET A 155 4.93 12.21 11.16
C MET A 155 4.59 12.52 12.62
N TRP A 156 3.41 13.08 12.85
CA TRP A 156 2.86 13.28 14.20
C TRP A 156 2.05 12.08 14.71
N THR A 157 1.67 11.16 13.83
CA THR A 157 1.01 9.89 14.19
C THR A 157 1.33 8.80 13.17
N GLU A 158 1.21 7.54 13.58
CA GLU A 158 1.38 6.36 12.75
C GLU A 158 0.17 6.15 11.81
N ILE A 159 0.43 5.84 10.54
CA ILE A 159 -0.60 5.55 9.54
C ILE A 159 -0.30 4.19 8.88
N PHE A 160 -1.15 3.18 9.17
CA PHE A 160 -0.96 1.78 8.75
C PHE A 160 -0.90 1.56 7.21
N ARG A 161 -1.44 2.51 6.42
CA ARG A 161 -1.41 2.55 4.95
C ARG A 161 -1.15 3.97 4.47
N GLU A 162 0.01 4.47 4.80
CA GLU A 162 0.43 5.82 4.40
C GLU A 162 0.61 5.97 2.89
N PHE A 163 1.00 4.90 2.16
CA PHE A 163 1.16 4.95 0.71
C PHE A 163 0.08 4.18 -0.03
N GLN A 164 -0.37 4.75 -1.14
CA GLN A 164 -1.19 4.09 -2.14
C GLN A 164 -0.68 4.39 -3.54
N VAL A 165 -0.57 3.36 -4.38
CA VAL A 165 -0.23 3.48 -5.80
C VAL A 165 -1.48 3.19 -6.61
N ASP A 166 -1.78 4.04 -7.59
CA ASP A 166 -2.87 3.80 -8.53
C ASP A 166 -2.42 3.03 -9.77
N ASP A 167 -3.39 2.66 -10.59
CA ASP A 167 -3.19 1.91 -11.82
C ASP A 167 -2.30 2.62 -12.85
N SER A 168 -2.17 3.95 -12.75
CA SER A 168 -1.33 4.78 -13.61
C SER A 168 0.08 4.97 -13.07
N GLY A 169 0.38 4.43 -11.88
CA GLY A 169 1.68 4.58 -11.22
C GLY A 169 1.83 5.88 -10.44
N ASN A 170 0.74 6.63 -10.20
CA ASN A 170 0.81 7.77 -9.28
C ASN A 170 0.88 7.27 -7.84
N ILE A 171 1.67 7.96 -7.03
CA ILE A 171 1.86 7.62 -5.63
C ILE A 171 1.17 8.69 -4.78
N TYR A 172 0.33 8.26 -3.85
CA TYR A 172 -0.33 9.13 -2.87
C TYR A 172 0.20 8.77 -1.49
N HIS A 173 0.70 9.77 -0.76
CA HIS A 173 1.18 9.65 0.60
C HIS A 173 0.28 10.43 1.54
N MET A 174 -0.33 9.71 2.48
CA MET A 174 -1.06 10.26 3.59
C MET A 174 -0.09 10.62 4.72
N ILE A 175 0.03 11.90 5.03
CA ILE A 175 0.99 12.46 5.99
C ILE A 175 0.22 13.06 7.15
N SER A 176 0.69 12.82 8.38
CA SER A 176 0.19 13.49 9.57
C SER A 176 0.94 14.81 9.82
N THR A 177 0.19 15.91 9.95
CA THR A 177 0.66 17.28 10.19
C THR A 177 0.04 17.90 11.46
N GLU A 178 0.55 19.07 11.90
CA GLU A 178 -0.01 20.12 12.76
C GLU A 178 -1.50 20.12 12.89
N GLU A 179 -1.99 20.26 11.68
CA GLU A 179 -3.28 20.73 11.29
C GLU A 179 -4.11 19.54 10.81
N GLY A 180 -3.64 18.31 11.11
CA GLY A 180 -4.27 17.05 10.77
C GLY A 180 -3.64 16.32 9.58
N ILE A 181 -4.44 15.50 8.91
CA ILE A 181 -3.97 14.65 7.82
C ILE A 181 -3.94 15.42 6.50
N ARG A 182 -2.88 15.21 5.71
CA ARG A 182 -2.71 15.73 4.35
C ARG A 182 -2.42 14.57 3.39
N ILE A 183 -2.76 14.74 2.11
CA ILE A 183 -2.39 13.80 1.05
C ILE A 183 -1.48 14.54 0.07
N VAL A 184 -0.29 14.00 -0.15
CA VAL A 184 0.68 14.49 -1.14
C VAL A 184 0.78 13.47 -2.27
N GLY A 185 0.78 13.94 -3.51
CA GLY A 185 0.88 13.10 -4.70
C GLY A 185 2.24 13.24 -5.39
N TRP A 186 2.74 12.16 -5.96
CA TRP A 186 3.76 12.18 -7.00
C TRP A 186 3.13 11.61 -8.27
N ILE A 187 2.96 12.49 -9.25
CA ILE A 187 2.29 12.18 -10.51
C ILE A 187 3.33 11.75 -11.53
N ARG A 188 3.15 10.56 -12.10
CA ARG A 188 4.04 10.03 -13.12
C ARG A 188 3.88 10.84 -14.40
N THR A 189 4.96 11.43 -14.91
CA THR A 189 4.86 12.28 -16.11
C THR A 189 4.63 11.42 -17.35
N ALA A 190 3.62 11.76 -18.16
CA ALA A 190 3.43 11.13 -19.46
C ALA A 190 4.63 11.45 -20.38
N GLY A 191 5.39 10.43 -20.79
CA GLY A 191 6.52 10.55 -21.71
C GLY A 191 7.91 10.43 -21.09
N ASP A 192 8.04 10.42 -19.76
CA ASP A 192 9.30 10.14 -19.07
C ASP A 192 9.03 9.18 -17.90
N GLU A 193 9.27 7.90 -18.16
CA GLU A 193 8.96 6.78 -17.26
C GLU A 193 9.77 6.79 -15.95
N LYS A 194 10.79 7.65 -15.85
CA LYS A 194 11.67 7.80 -14.68
C LYS A 194 11.37 9.06 -13.85
N SER A 195 10.51 9.94 -14.36
CA SER A 195 10.22 11.23 -13.71
C SER A 195 8.86 11.25 -13.00
N PHE A 196 8.86 11.89 -11.84
CA PHE A 196 7.66 12.20 -11.07
C PHE A 196 7.59 13.70 -10.85
N ARG A 197 6.39 14.29 -10.97
CA ARG A 197 6.09 15.66 -10.55
C ARG A 197 5.39 15.63 -9.21
N LYS A 198 5.86 16.46 -8.28
CA LYS A 198 5.22 16.67 -6.97
C LYS A 198 4.08 17.67 -7.09
#